data_AF-A0A414NF37-F1
#
_entry.id   AF-A0A414NF37-F1
#
_cell.length_a   1.000
_cell.length_b   1.000
_cell.length_c   1.000
_cell.angle_alpha   90.00
_cell.angle_beta   90.00
_cell.angle_gamma   90.00
#
_symmetry.space_group_name_H-M   'P 1'
#
loop_
_entity.id
_entity.type
_entity.pdbx_description
1 polymer ?
#
loop_
_entity_poly.entity_id
_entity_poly.type
_entity_poly.pdbx_seq_one_letter_code
_entity_poly.pdbx_strand_id
1 'polypeptide(L)'
;MLKAAGGDLGGLRDVIPNAATRRLIFERCTMFSYGKSAGMKALLALMIAFVPVLMVLMAFPELGDQVPMKVNAAGEVLRYGSKGELLFLPVMGFMISAATVAMGLKQARKYGDDLTMAAITFTRAGRNAIVQGVVFVAATGILLYGALSGHGIGF
;
A
#
# COMPACT_ATOMS: atom_id res chain seq x y z
N MET A 1 -58.94 -11.63 10.71
CA MET A 1 -57.82 -12.56 10.42
C MET A 1 -56.74 -11.79 9.68
N LEU A 2 -55.68 -11.37 10.38
CA LEU A 2 -54.55 -10.64 9.79
C LEU A 2 -53.50 -11.65 9.32
N LYS A 3 -53.25 -11.72 8.01
CA LYS A 3 -52.25 -12.60 7.40
C LYS A 3 -50.87 -11.97 7.55
N ALA A 4 -50.01 -12.59 8.36
CA ALA A 4 -48.63 -12.18 8.58
C ALA A 4 -47.84 -12.23 7.25
N ALA A 5 -47.27 -11.09 6.86
CA ALA A 5 -46.29 -11.00 5.79
C ALA A 5 -44.98 -11.65 6.26
N GLY A 6 -44.79 -12.92 5.94
CA GLY A 6 -43.51 -13.60 6.05
C GLY A 6 -42.56 -13.03 5.01
N GLY A 7 -41.83 -11.97 5.38
CA GLY A 7 -40.73 -11.44 4.60
C GLY A 7 -39.64 -12.50 4.44
N ASP A 8 -39.36 -12.85 3.20
CA ASP A 8 -38.33 -13.78 2.79
C ASP A 8 -36.94 -13.28 3.22
N LEU A 9 -36.44 -13.83 4.33
CA LEU A 9 -35.07 -13.60 4.83
C LEU A 9 -34.02 -14.43 4.06
N GLY A 10 -34.43 -15.17 3.01
CA GLY A 10 -33.55 -15.98 2.18
C GLY A 10 -32.58 -15.14 1.34
N GLY A 11 -33.06 -14.06 0.72
CA GLY A 11 -32.25 -13.23 -0.17
C GLY A 11 -31.12 -12.44 0.51
N LEU A 12 -31.17 -12.27 1.84
CA LEU A 12 -30.12 -11.60 2.62
C LEU A 12 -28.94 -12.54 2.98
N ARG A 13 -29.14 -13.86 2.90
CA ARG A 13 -28.07 -14.85 3.12
C ARG A 13 -27.15 -15.00 1.90
N ASP A 14 -27.66 -14.72 0.71
CA ASP A 14 -26.88 -14.83 -0.54
C ASP A 14 -25.96 -13.62 -0.79
N VAL A 15 -26.24 -12.48 -0.14
CA VAL A 15 -25.38 -11.27 -0.19
C VAL A 15 -24.20 -11.38 0.79
N ILE A 16 -24.32 -12.20 1.85
CA ILE A 16 -23.23 -12.43 2.80
C ILE A 16 -22.34 -13.54 2.21
N PRO A 17 -21.11 -13.23 1.77
CA PRO A 17 -20.24 -14.26 1.22
C PRO A 17 -19.96 -15.31 2.30
N ASN A 18 -20.48 -16.52 2.05
CA ASN A 18 -20.26 -17.72 2.85
C ASN A 18 -18.75 -17.96 3.04
N ALA A 19 -18.36 -18.61 4.14
CA ALA A 19 -16.96 -18.99 4.41
C ALA A 19 -16.32 -19.74 3.22
N ALA A 20 -17.12 -20.52 2.48
CA ALA A 20 -16.70 -21.17 1.23
C ALA A 20 -16.39 -20.15 0.12
N THR A 21 -17.27 -19.18 -0.12
CA THR A 21 -17.07 -18.09 -1.10
C THR A 21 -15.88 -17.20 -0.73
N ARG A 22 -15.70 -16.89 0.57
CA ARG A 22 -14.51 -16.18 1.06
C ARG A 22 -13.24 -16.98 0.84
N ARG A 23 -13.25 -18.30 1.08
CA ARG A 23 -12.13 -19.20 0.78
C ARG A 23 -11.81 -19.21 -0.72
N LEU A 24 -12.82 -19.25 -1.58
CA LEU A 24 -12.68 -19.25 -3.04
C LEU A 24 -12.11 -17.92 -3.57
N ILE A 25 -12.54 -16.78 -3.03
CA ILE A 25 -11.98 -15.46 -3.35
C ILE A 25 -10.54 -15.37 -2.82
N PHE A 26 -10.27 -15.88 -1.62
CA PHE A 26 -8.90 -15.94 -1.07
C PHE A 26 -7.99 -16.87 -1.91
N GLU A 27 -8.48 -18.02 -2.36
CA GLU A 27 -7.74 -18.94 -3.24
C GLU A 27 -7.50 -18.36 -4.63
N ARG A 28 -8.47 -17.62 -5.19
CA ARG A 28 -8.31 -16.89 -6.46
C ARG A 28 -7.29 -15.76 -6.35
N CYS A 29 -7.18 -15.13 -5.18
CA CYS A 29 -6.10 -14.19 -4.89
C CYS A 29 -4.79 -14.97 -4.71
N THR A 30 -4.00 -15.04 -5.79
CA THR A 30 -2.68 -15.70 -5.85
C THR A 30 -1.71 -15.36 -4.71
N MET A 31 -1.95 -14.23 -4.03
CA MET A 31 -1.23 -13.77 -2.84
C MET A 31 -1.47 -14.61 -1.58
N PHE A 32 -2.63 -15.25 -1.44
CA PHE A 32 -2.96 -16.05 -0.26
C PHE A 32 -2.72 -17.56 -0.45
N SER A 33 -2.31 -17.97 -1.66
CA SER A 33 -2.01 -19.37 -2.00
C SER A 33 -0.86 -19.95 -1.17
N TYR A 34 0.04 -19.12 -0.64
CA TYR A 34 1.18 -19.54 0.19
C TYR A 34 0.94 -19.36 1.69
N GLY A 35 -0.32 -19.28 2.11
CA GLY A 35 -0.74 -19.17 3.49
C GLY A 35 -1.26 -17.78 3.87
N LYS A 36 -2.23 -17.76 4.80
CA LYS A 36 -2.94 -16.55 5.26
C LYS A 36 -1.97 -15.48 5.77
N SER A 37 -0.94 -15.87 6.52
CA SER A 37 0.06 -14.97 7.08
C SER A 37 0.94 -14.31 6.01
N ALA A 38 1.31 -15.04 4.96
CA ALA A 38 2.14 -14.51 3.89
C ALA A 38 1.35 -13.55 3.01
N GLY A 39 0.11 -13.91 2.66
CA GLY A 39 -0.80 -13.02 1.93
C GLY A 39 -1.18 -11.77 2.74
N MET A 40 -1.40 -11.90 4.04
CA MET A 40 -1.68 -10.74 4.91
C MET A 40 -0.49 -9.77 4.96
N LYS A 41 0.75 -10.26 5.04
CA LYS A 41 1.95 -9.41 5.02
C LYS A 41 2.08 -8.66 3.71
N ALA A 42 1.80 -9.32 2.60
CA ALA A 42 1.91 -8.69 1.29
C ALA A 42 0.76 -7.67 1.06
N LEU A 43 -0.45 -7.96 1.53
CA LEU A 43 -1.56 -6.99 1.54
C LEU A 43 -1.21 -5.77 2.42
N LEU A 44 -0.71 -6.02 3.63
CA LEU A 44 -0.25 -4.97 4.54
C LEU A 44 0.85 -4.12 3.89
N ALA A 45 1.79 -4.74 3.20
CA ALA A 45 2.85 -4.03 2.48
C ALA A 45 2.30 -3.06 1.43
N LEU A 46 1.31 -3.50 0.65
CA LEU A 46 0.65 -2.67 -0.35
C LEU A 46 -0.15 -1.53 0.29
N MET A 47 -0.83 -1.80 1.40
CA MET A 47 -1.55 -0.77 2.15
C MET A 47 -0.60 0.29 2.71
N ILE A 48 0.48 -0.12 3.36
CA ILE A 48 1.51 0.81 3.87
C ILE A 48 2.13 1.59 2.71
N ALA A 49 2.45 0.95 1.59
CA ALA A 49 3.03 1.63 0.44
C ALA A 49 2.07 2.61 -0.25
N PHE A 50 0.76 2.49 -0.02
CA PHE A 50 -0.25 3.43 -0.52
C PHE A 50 -0.42 4.65 0.39
N VAL A 51 -0.12 4.54 1.68
CA VAL A 51 -0.19 5.67 2.65
C VAL A 51 0.56 6.92 2.15
N PRO A 52 1.81 6.84 1.66
CA PRO A 52 2.53 7.99 1.12
C PRO A 52 1.80 8.73 0.00
N VAL A 53 1.16 7.98 -0.91
CA VAL A 53 0.40 8.57 -2.02
C VAL A 53 -0.78 9.36 -1.46
N LEU A 54 -1.50 8.76 -0.49
CA LEU A 54 -2.62 9.41 0.15
C LEU A 54 -2.20 10.67 0.93
N MET A 55 -1.08 10.62 1.66
CA MET A 55 -0.55 11.77 2.40
C MET A 55 -0.31 12.97 1.47
N VAL A 56 0.32 12.74 0.31
CA VAL A 56 0.58 13.82 -0.66
C VAL A 56 -0.72 14.36 -1.25
N LEU A 57 -1.65 13.48 -1.63
CA LEU A 57 -2.95 13.90 -2.16
C LEU A 57 -3.79 14.69 -1.14
N MET A 58 -3.68 14.38 0.15
CA MET A 58 -4.35 15.15 1.21
C MET A 58 -3.67 16.50 1.47
N ALA A 59 -2.36 16.62 1.25
CA ALA A 59 -1.63 17.87 1.39
C ALA A 59 -1.79 18.81 0.18
N PHE A 60 -2.15 18.30 -1.00
CA PHE A 60 -2.37 19.11 -2.21
C PHE A 60 -3.26 20.35 -2.05
N PRO A 61 -4.40 20.33 -1.33
CA PRO A 61 -5.20 21.54 -1.10
C PRO A 61 -4.47 22.61 -0.27
N GLU A 62 -3.50 22.23 0.56
CA GLU A 62 -2.75 23.16 1.41
C GLU A 62 -1.51 23.73 0.68
N LEU A 63 -1.09 23.11 -0.42
CA LEU A 63 0.11 23.47 -1.17
C LEU A 63 -0.21 24.45 -2.31
N GLY A 64 0.57 25.54 -2.38
CA GLY A 64 0.62 26.42 -3.55
C GLY A 64 1.15 25.69 -4.79
N ASP A 65 1.00 26.31 -5.98
CA ASP A 65 1.47 25.71 -7.23
C ASP A 65 3.00 25.52 -7.27
N GLN A 66 3.72 26.32 -6.50
CA GLN A 66 5.14 26.17 -6.23
C GLN A 66 5.41 25.86 -4.76
N VAL A 67 6.25 24.86 -4.56
CA VAL A 67 6.56 24.27 -3.26
C VAL A 67 8.08 24.17 -3.08
N PRO A 68 8.59 24.43 -1.87
CA PRO A 68 10.01 24.32 -1.60
C PRO A 68 10.43 22.85 -1.68
N MET A 69 11.31 22.55 -2.63
CA MET A 69 11.83 21.20 -2.93
C MET A 69 13.23 20.99 -2.41
N LYS A 70 14.00 22.07 -2.23
CA LYS A 70 15.30 22.07 -1.57
C LYS A 70 15.39 23.29 -0.68
N VAL A 71 15.85 23.09 0.54
CA VAL A 71 16.12 24.15 1.51
C VAL A 71 17.52 23.96 2.08
N ASN A 72 18.22 25.04 2.37
CA ASN A 72 19.53 24.97 3.02
C ASN A 72 19.39 24.78 4.54
N ALA A 73 20.51 24.51 5.22
CA ALA A 73 20.53 24.39 6.68
C ALA A 73 20.16 25.69 7.42
N ALA A 74 20.17 26.83 6.71
CA ALA A 74 19.74 28.14 7.22
C ALA A 74 18.24 28.42 6.98
N GLY A 75 17.49 27.50 6.37
CA GLY A 75 16.06 27.64 6.09
C GLY A 75 15.72 28.41 4.80
N GLU A 76 16.70 28.75 3.96
CA GLU A 76 16.47 29.38 2.67
C GLU A 76 16.10 28.35 1.60
N VAL A 77 15.08 28.66 0.81
CA VAL A 77 14.62 27.80 -0.28
C VAL A 77 15.60 27.90 -1.46
N LEU A 78 16.32 26.81 -1.72
CA LEU A 78 17.26 26.68 -2.83
C LEU A 78 16.58 26.29 -4.15
N ARG A 79 15.43 25.62 -4.10
CA ARG A 79 14.66 25.23 -5.28
C ARG A 79 13.17 25.18 -4.99
N TYR A 80 12.39 25.89 -5.81
CA TYR A 80 10.95 25.70 -5.92
C TYR A 80 10.66 24.68 -7.05
N GLY A 81 9.73 23.78 -6.81
CA GLY A 81 9.22 22.85 -7.82
C GLY A 81 7.70 22.83 -7.83
N SER A 82 7.12 22.09 -8.76
CA SER A 82 5.66 21.92 -8.82
C SER A 82 5.18 21.03 -7.67
N LYS A 83 3.98 21.30 -7.14
CA LYS A 83 3.31 20.37 -6.19
C LYS A 83 3.14 18.95 -6.74
N GLY A 84 3.09 18.79 -8.07
CA GLY A 84 3.07 17.50 -8.74
C GLY A 84 4.36 16.68 -8.57
N GLU A 85 5.52 17.33 -8.39
CA GLU A 85 6.78 16.63 -8.15
C GLU A 85 6.78 15.87 -6.81
N LEU A 86 5.96 16.28 -5.83
CA LEU A 86 5.81 15.53 -4.57
C LEU A 86 5.19 14.15 -4.75
N LEU A 87 4.40 13.93 -5.81
CA LEU A 87 3.81 12.62 -6.09
C LEU A 87 4.84 11.63 -6.65
N PHE A 88 5.96 12.10 -7.18
CA PHE A 88 6.93 11.23 -7.83
C PHE A 88 7.49 10.17 -6.88
N LEU A 89 7.99 10.59 -5.71
CA LEU A 89 8.55 9.66 -4.71
C LEU A 89 7.52 8.62 -4.23
N PRO A 90 6.33 8.99 -3.73
CA PRO A 90 5.36 8.03 -3.23
C PRO A 90 4.79 7.12 -4.31
N VAL A 91 4.55 7.63 -5.54
CA VAL A 91 4.05 6.80 -6.65
C VAL A 91 5.10 5.78 -7.07
N MET A 92 6.36 6.20 -7.23
CA MET A 92 7.45 5.27 -7.53
C MET A 92 7.65 4.27 -6.39
N GLY A 93 7.57 4.72 -5.14
CA GLY A 93 7.69 3.85 -3.98
C GLY A 93 6.59 2.79 -3.90
N PHE A 94 5.36 3.17 -4.21
CA PHE A 94 4.23 2.24 -4.34
C PHE A 94 4.47 1.22 -5.45
N MET A 95 4.90 1.67 -6.63
CA MET A 95 5.20 0.79 -7.77
C MET A 95 6.30 -0.22 -7.45
N ILE A 96 7.36 0.19 -6.75
CA ILE A 96 8.44 -0.73 -6.37
C ILE A 96 7.96 -1.73 -5.29
N SER A 97 7.15 -1.30 -4.33
CA SER A 97 6.55 -2.22 -3.35
C SER A 97 5.66 -3.27 -4.03
N ALA A 98 4.83 -2.84 -4.98
CA ALA A 98 4.00 -3.73 -5.79
C ALA A 98 4.86 -4.70 -6.62
N ALA A 99 5.93 -4.20 -7.23
CA ALA A 99 6.88 -5.02 -7.98
C ALA A 99 7.57 -6.06 -7.09
N THR A 100 7.99 -5.69 -5.86
CA THR A 100 8.59 -6.61 -4.88
C THR A 100 7.65 -7.75 -4.54
N VAL A 101 6.38 -7.43 -4.28
CA VAL A 101 5.33 -8.43 -4.01
C VAL A 101 5.09 -9.33 -5.22
N ALA A 102 4.98 -8.77 -6.42
CA ALA A 102 4.77 -9.51 -7.66
C ALA A 102 5.96 -10.43 -8.02
N MET A 103 7.19 -9.96 -7.82
CA MET A 103 8.40 -10.76 -7.97
C MET A 103 8.44 -11.89 -6.94
N GLY A 104 8.09 -11.61 -5.69
CA GLY A 104 7.96 -12.63 -4.64
C GLY A 104 6.97 -13.72 -5.01
N LEU A 105 5.81 -13.35 -5.56
CA LEU A 105 4.81 -14.29 -6.10
C LEU A 105 5.38 -15.13 -7.24
N LYS A 106 6.05 -14.49 -8.20
CA LYS A 106 6.66 -15.18 -9.35
C LYS A 106 7.77 -16.14 -8.92
N GLN A 107 8.56 -15.78 -7.92
CA GLN A 107 9.61 -16.63 -7.36
C GLN A 107 9.02 -17.80 -6.56
N ALA A 108 8.01 -17.55 -5.72
CA ALA A 108 7.35 -18.61 -4.97
C ALA A 108 6.73 -19.68 -5.87
N ARG A 109 6.18 -19.28 -7.04
CA ARG A 109 5.66 -20.23 -8.04
C ARG A 109 6.73 -21.18 -8.61
N LYS A 110 8.00 -20.79 -8.63
CA LYS A 110 9.08 -21.66 -9.11
C LYS A 110 9.36 -22.83 -8.17
N TYR A 111 8.97 -22.71 -6.91
CA TYR A 111 9.10 -23.76 -5.90
C TYR A 111 7.81 -24.58 -5.78
N GLY A 112 7.10 -24.83 -6.90
CA GLY A 112 5.77 -25.45 -6.91
C GLY A 112 5.70 -26.81 -6.19
N ASP A 113 6.81 -27.55 -6.17
CA ASP A 113 6.90 -28.86 -5.51
C ASP A 113 7.20 -28.76 -4.00
N ASP A 114 7.70 -27.60 -3.52
CA ASP A 114 8.00 -27.34 -2.12
C ASP A 114 7.24 -26.11 -1.60
N LEU A 115 6.03 -26.38 -1.08
CA LEU A 115 5.15 -25.40 -0.46
C LEU A 115 5.83 -24.64 0.68
N THR A 116 6.78 -25.25 1.40
CA THR A 116 7.50 -24.61 2.51
C THR A 116 8.46 -23.55 1.96
N MET A 117 9.23 -23.89 0.93
CA MET A 117 10.16 -22.94 0.30
C MET A 117 9.43 -21.83 -0.46
N ALA A 118 8.29 -22.15 -1.10
CA ALA A 118 7.42 -21.15 -1.72
C ALA A 118 6.89 -20.14 -0.68
N ALA A 119 6.39 -20.62 0.48
CA ALA A 119 5.88 -19.77 1.54
C ALA A 119 6.96 -18.91 2.21
N ILE A 120 8.16 -19.46 2.44
CA ILE A 120 9.30 -18.72 2.98
C ILE A 120 9.69 -17.59 2.02
N THR A 121 9.82 -17.90 0.72
CA THR A 121 10.20 -16.94 -0.31
C THR A 121 9.19 -15.80 -0.41
N PHE A 122 7.90 -16.13 -0.43
CA PHE A 122 6.86 -15.12 -0.50
C PHE A 122 6.77 -14.27 0.78
N THR A 123 6.94 -14.89 1.95
CA THR A 123 6.98 -14.17 3.24
C THR A 123 8.15 -13.19 3.31
N ARG A 124 9.32 -13.56 2.76
CA ARG A 124 10.48 -12.67 2.67
C ARG A 124 10.20 -11.45 1.80
N ALA A 125 9.59 -11.67 0.62
CA ALA A 125 9.20 -10.57 -0.26
C ALA A 125 8.19 -9.63 0.42
N GLY A 126 7.17 -10.18 1.09
CA GLY A 126 6.21 -9.38 1.87
C GLY A 126 6.87 -8.57 2.99
N ARG A 127 7.80 -9.16 3.75
CA ARG A 127 8.56 -8.45 4.79
C ARG A 127 9.43 -7.32 4.19
N ASN A 128 10.09 -7.58 3.07
CA ASN A 128 10.90 -6.55 2.40
C ASN A 128 10.03 -5.38 1.93
N ALA A 129 8.88 -5.67 1.32
CA ALA A 129 7.93 -4.66 0.88
C ALA A 129 7.35 -3.83 2.05
N ILE A 130 7.14 -4.44 3.23
CA ILE A 130 6.75 -3.70 4.45
C ILE A 130 7.84 -2.70 4.85
N VAL A 131 9.09 -3.16 4.98
CA VAL A 131 10.22 -2.29 5.38
C VAL A 131 10.36 -1.13 4.39
N GLN A 132 10.31 -1.44 3.10
CA GLN A 132 10.31 -0.45 2.02
C GLN A 132 9.16 0.55 2.16
N GLY A 133 7.94 0.08 2.43
CA GLY A 133 6.78 0.94 2.65
C GLY A 133 6.97 1.91 3.81
N VAL A 134 7.48 1.44 4.94
CA VAL A 134 7.76 2.29 6.12
C VAL A 134 8.81 3.36 5.79
N VAL A 135 9.87 3.01 5.07
CA VAL A 135 10.89 3.97 4.63
C VAL A 135 10.28 5.04 3.73
N PHE A 136 9.41 4.68 2.79
CA PHE A 136 8.74 5.65 1.93
C PHE A 136 7.73 6.53 2.67
N VAL A 137 7.04 6.01 3.68
CA VAL A 137 6.19 6.82 4.57
C VAL A 137 7.03 7.88 5.27
N ALA A 138 8.15 7.49 5.88
CA ALA A 138 9.04 8.43 6.57
C ALA A 138 9.62 9.48 5.60
N ALA A 139 10.14 9.05 4.44
CA ALA A 139 10.72 9.95 3.45
C ALA A 139 9.68 10.94 2.90
N THR A 140 8.47 10.46 2.61
CA THR A 140 7.38 11.33 2.12
C THR A 140 6.90 12.28 3.20
N GLY A 141 6.83 11.83 4.46
CA GLY A 141 6.51 12.70 5.59
C GLY A 141 7.52 13.83 5.79
N ILE A 142 8.81 13.52 5.67
CA ILE A 142 9.89 14.53 5.73
C ILE A 142 9.77 15.53 4.57
N LEU A 143 9.54 15.05 3.35
CA LEU A 143 9.34 15.92 2.19
C LEU A 143 8.11 16.82 2.35
N LEU A 144 6.99 16.28 2.82
CA LEU A 144 5.78 17.05 3.07
C LEU A 144 5.96 18.08 4.18
N TYR A 145 6.67 17.72 5.25
CA TYR A 145 7.03 18.67 6.30
C TYR A 145 7.87 19.82 5.73
N GLY A 146 8.85 19.52 4.88
CA GLY A 146 9.62 20.52 4.13
C GLY A 146 8.76 21.43 3.27
N ALA A 147 7.85 20.84 2.50
CA ALA A 147 6.98 21.54 1.59
C ALA A 147 5.97 22.47 2.29
N LEU A 148 5.41 22.03 3.42
CA LEU A 148 4.37 22.77 4.18
C LEU A 148 4.96 23.82 5.11
N SER A 149 6.06 23.51 5.79
CA SER A 149 6.64 24.41 6.80
C SER A 149 7.67 25.38 6.23
N GLY A 150 8.14 25.18 5.00
CA GLY A 150 9.29 25.89 4.45
C GLY A 150 10.62 25.55 5.14
N HIS A 151 10.60 24.64 6.13
CA HIS A 151 11.77 24.15 6.84
C HIS A 151 11.99 22.70 6.44
N GLY A 152 13.12 22.40 5.81
CA GLY A 152 13.50 21.03 5.51
C GLY A 152 14.88 20.70 6.03
N ILE A 153 15.18 19.41 6.00
CA ILE A 153 16.51 18.91 6.31
C ILE A 153 17.33 19.07 5.03
N GLY A 154 18.28 20.00 5.04
CA GLY A 154 19.19 20.19 3.91
C GLY A 154 19.97 18.92 3.63
N PHE A 155 19.85 18.42 2.39
CA PHE A 155 20.80 17.48 1.78
C PHE A 155 21.64 18.24 0.76
#